data_AF-A0A8H4PD53-F1
#
_entry.id   AF-A0A8H4PD53-F1
#
_cell.length_a   1.000
_cell.length_b   1.000
_cell.length_c   1.000
_cell.angle_alpha   90.00
_cell.angle_beta   90.00
_cell.angle_gamma   90.00
#
_symmetry.space_group_name_H-M   'P 1'
#
loop_
_entity.id
_entity.type
_entity.pdbx_description
1 polymer ?
#
loop_
_entity_poly.entity_id
_entity_poly.type
_entity_poly.pdbx_seq_one_letter_code
_entity_poly.pdbx_strand_id
1 'polypeptide(L)'
;MLNLETVVFNESQQLADKGRAQNNTLHIDWERDADFFSGHSANQTPPLCDTVVDHQLVLARAAALLIRACINNMSNQDATVNPISLSGHRLQLYKWMEAYNYSQASKILLEDVSMTSAIDILSSFPQLGVVGELLSQIGPNLIAILSGTLDPIPLLLDADRLMQIWGSIETMRRMQAHVRGYLSSYAIKRPRMSLLEIGASTCNTTDTIIKAFQGRNLRSHDLTDASLPTLKQVKRLFEHRDGVYFKSLDINKDPLSQGFVAGDYDVVVINNALHIANSLDEVVKKARQLLVPGGALIILGMTDVSPAYGLISGMIESTWSGIRADQLPLPSPTEWTRILAENGFGGLEPATRNFDKIGQTCYCVISTALASPRKQMPMNIITDTKGELVKFAGQLSATLATNGTASTISDFKLSTTSHDSIHVIIDEGSNPVLTDPIRFAVIKELALNATHILWVSMRWDGANAASESDMDMATRFTRVARKENESLKLVSLLVKQEHPSLPEILQVIMRILEISFQQDRAPHCELEYEYKNGQVFVPRIASV
;
A
#
# COMPACT_ATOMS: atom_id res chain seq x y z
N MET A 1 35.78 -19.73 42.13
CA MET A 1 35.25 -20.17 43.44
C MET A 1 33.80 -19.74 43.52
N LEU A 2 32.93 -20.71 43.79
CA LEU A 2 31.51 -20.61 44.20
C LEU A 2 30.56 -20.05 43.12
N ASN A 3 29.47 -20.69 42.68
CA ASN A 3 28.84 -21.96 43.03
C ASN A 3 28.05 -22.47 41.80
N LEU A 4 28.42 -23.64 41.31
CA LEU A 4 27.52 -24.58 40.63
C LEU A 4 26.93 -25.45 41.75
N GLU A 5 25.61 -25.57 41.84
CA GLU A 5 24.90 -26.83 42.16
C GLU A 5 23.37 -26.62 42.35
N THR A 6 22.62 -27.42 41.57
CA THR A 6 21.34 -28.09 41.91
C THR A 6 20.11 -27.18 42.06
N VAL A 7 18.99 -27.40 41.35
CA VAL A 7 17.97 -28.41 41.68
C VAL A 7 17.18 -28.87 40.44
N VAL A 8 17.08 -30.18 40.26
CA VAL A 8 15.94 -30.88 39.63
C VAL A 8 15.46 -31.89 40.67
N PHE A 9 14.16 -31.91 40.99
CA PHE A 9 13.33 -33.12 41.16
C PHE A 9 11.84 -32.80 41.42
N ASN A 10 11.00 -33.34 40.52
CA ASN A 10 9.67 -33.97 40.62
C ASN A 10 8.47 -33.44 41.43
N GLU A 11 7.35 -33.41 40.67
CA GLU A 11 6.03 -34.05 40.91
C GLU A 11 5.17 -33.70 42.14
N SER A 12 3.98 -33.15 41.82
CA SER A 12 2.66 -33.69 42.18
C SER A 12 2.32 -33.91 43.66
N GLN A 13 1.64 -32.95 44.30
CA GLN A 13 0.27 -33.12 44.83
C GLN A 13 -0.23 -31.88 45.60
N GLN A 14 -1.43 -31.45 45.22
CA GLN A 14 -2.44 -30.65 45.94
C GLN A 14 -2.06 -29.95 47.25
N LEU A 15 -2.21 -28.62 47.25
CA LEU A 15 -2.98 -27.92 48.28
C LEU A 15 -3.51 -26.60 47.69
N ALA A 16 -4.83 -26.52 47.61
CA ALA A 16 -5.55 -25.31 47.29
C ALA A 16 -5.48 -24.35 48.47
N ASP A 17 -5.02 -23.11 48.27
CA ASP A 17 -5.78 -21.97 48.77
C ASP A 17 -5.40 -20.63 48.09
N LYS A 18 -6.38 -19.75 48.11
CA LYS A 18 -6.57 -18.54 47.31
C LYS A 18 -5.48 -17.46 47.48
N GLY A 19 -4.95 -17.02 46.34
CA GLY A 19 -4.40 -15.68 46.14
C GLY A 19 -4.38 -15.39 44.64
N ARG A 20 -5.20 -14.44 44.17
CA ARG A 20 -5.14 -13.93 42.79
C ARG A 20 -3.79 -13.24 42.58
N ALA A 21 -2.77 -14.00 42.23
CA ALA A 21 -1.67 -13.49 41.45
C ALA A 21 -2.20 -13.32 40.03
N GLN A 22 -2.28 -12.09 39.54
CA GLN A 22 -2.35 -11.85 38.10
C GLN A 22 -1.08 -12.46 37.51
N ASN A 23 -1.17 -13.69 37.01
CA ASN A 23 -0.18 -14.22 36.09
C ASN A 23 -0.29 -13.36 34.83
N ASN A 24 0.49 -12.28 34.79
CA ASN A 24 0.76 -11.51 33.58
C ASN A 24 1.67 -12.36 32.68
N THR A 25 1.15 -13.49 32.19
CA THR A 25 1.78 -14.25 31.12
C THR A 25 1.65 -13.42 29.86
N LEU A 26 2.71 -12.68 29.53
CA LEU A 26 2.81 -11.95 28.27
C LEU A 26 2.85 -12.97 27.15
N HIS A 27 1.84 -12.95 26.28
CA HIS A 27 1.76 -13.81 25.10
C HIS A 27 2.44 -13.12 23.91
N ILE A 28 3.16 -13.88 23.08
CA ILE A 28 3.73 -13.37 21.83
C ILE A 28 2.83 -13.81 20.69
N ASP A 29 2.20 -12.84 20.03
CA ASP A 29 1.45 -13.05 18.80
C ASP A 29 2.34 -12.75 17.59
N TRP A 30 2.20 -13.54 16.53
CA TRP A 30 2.91 -13.33 15.27
C TRP A 30 1.95 -12.72 14.25
N GLU A 31 2.24 -11.50 13.83
CA GLU A 31 1.36 -10.72 12.94
C GLU A 31 2.05 -10.44 11.60
N ARG A 32 1.27 -10.31 10.53
CA ARG A 32 1.82 -10.05 9.19
C ARG A 32 2.50 -8.69 9.12
N ASP A 33 3.73 -8.67 8.60
CA ASP A 33 4.48 -7.42 8.44
C ASP A 33 4.00 -6.61 7.22
N ALA A 34 3.87 -5.30 7.41
CA ALA A 34 3.40 -4.38 6.38
C ALA A 34 4.42 -4.19 5.24
N ASP A 35 5.72 -4.33 5.52
CA ASP A 35 6.80 -4.17 4.52
C ASP A 35 6.83 -5.30 3.47
N PHE A 36 6.07 -6.38 3.72
CA PHE A 36 5.91 -7.53 2.82
C PHE A 36 4.48 -7.65 2.28
N PHE A 37 3.60 -6.71 2.61
CA PHE A 37 2.21 -6.75 2.16
C PHE A 37 2.12 -6.50 0.65
N SER A 38 1.53 -7.42 -0.10
CA SER A 38 1.24 -7.27 -1.54
C SER A 38 -0.25 -7.37 -1.87
N GLY A 39 -1.10 -7.39 -0.83
CA GLY A 39 -2.54 -7.63 -0.93
C GLY A 39 -2.92 -9.07 -0.60
N HIS A 40 -4.21 -9.36 -0.60
CA HIS A 40 -4.66 -10.75 -0.59
C HIS A 40 -4.39 -11.34 -1.98
N SER A 41 -3.90 -12.58 -2.04
CA SER A 41 -4.02 -13.45 -3.21
C SER A 41 -5.50 -13.76 -3.44
N ALA A 42 -6.31 -12.73 -3.74
CA ALA A 42 -7.60 -12.93 -4.35
C ALA A 42 -7.29 -13.48 -5.73
N ASN A 43 -7.63 -14.75 -5.92
CA ASN A 43 -7.67 -15.46 -7.20
C ASN A 43 -7.80 -14.47 -8.36
N GLN A 44 -6.90 -14.62 -9.33
CA GLN A 44 -7.09 -14.06 -10.66
C GLN A 44 -8.56 -14.23 -11.01
N THR A 45 -9.26 -13.12 -11.23
CA THR A 45 -10.63 -13.16 -11.72
C THR A 45 -10.63 -14.12 -12.91
N PRO A 46 -11.47 -15.18 -12.92
CA PRO A 46 -11.49 -16.08 -14.06
C PRO A 46 -11.71 -15.25 -15.33
N PRO A 47 -11.10 -15.63 -16.47
CA PRO A 47 -11.38 -14.97 -17.74
C PRO A 47 -12.90 -14.94 -17.93
N LEU A 48 -13.39 -13.77 -18.34
CA LEU A 48 -14.82 -13.53 -18.56
C LEU A 48 -15.38 -14.67 -19.41
N CYS A 49 -16.36 -15.40 -18.87
CA CYS A 49 -17.16 -16.32 -19.67
C CYS A 49 -17.96 -15.46 -20.66
N ASP A 50 -17.93 -15.81 -21.95
CA ASP A 50 -18.47 -15.04 -23.09
C ASP A 50 -19.98 -14.70 -23.03
N THR A 51 -20.70 -15.10 -21.98
CA THR A 51 -22.17 -15.02 -21.89
C THR A 51 -22.71 -13.99 -20.90
N VAL A 52 -21.86 -13.27 -20.15
CA VAL A 52 -22.30 -12.19 -19.25
C VAL A 52 -21.71 -10.86 -19.73
N VAL A 53 -22.53 -10.01 -20.35
CA VAL A 53 -22.13 -8.62 -20.61
C VAL A 53 -21.91 -7.95 -19.27
N ASP A 54 -20.67 -7.54 -18.99
CA ASP A 54 -20.29 -6.86 -17.75
C ASP A 54 -21.19 -5.63 -17.57
N HIS A 55 -21.85 -5.52 -16.41
CA HIS A 55 -22.69 -4.38 -16.04
C HIS A 55 -21.98 -3.03 -16.30
N GLN A 56 -20.66 -2.95 -16.08
CA GLN A 56 -19.86 -1.76 -16.34
C GLN A 56 -19.73 -1.43 -17.83
N LEU A 57 -19.70 -2.46 -18.70
CA LEU A 57 -19.68 -2.30 -20.15
C LEU A 57 -21.05 -1.75 -20.64
N VAL A 58 -22.15 -2.24 -20.07
CA VAL A 58 -23.49 -1.72 -20.39
C VAL A 58 -23.61 -0.24 -20.00
N LEU A 59 -23.16 0.13 -18.80
CA LEU A 59 -23.12 1.53 -18.35
C LEU A 59 -22.26 2.40 -19.26
N ALA A 60 -21.08 1.92 -19.68
CA ALA A 60 -20.22 2.65 -20.59
C ALA A 60 -20.88 2.87 -21.95
N ARG A 61 -21.49 1.83 -22.53
CA ARG A 61 -22.23 1.91 -23.81
C ARG A 61 -23.41 2.86 -23.72
N ALA A 62 -24.19 2.77 -22.66
CA ALA A 62 -25.27 3.69 -22.35
C ALA A 62 -24.82 5.15 -22.39
N ALA A 63 -23.78 5.50 -21.66
CA ALA A 63 -23.25 6.85 -21.63
C ALA A 63 -22.72 7.30 -23.00
N ALA A 64 -22.01 6.41 -23.73
CA ALA A 64 -21.52 6.71 -25.07
C ALA A 64 -22.66 6.98 -26.07
N LEU A 65 -23.78 6.23 -25.98
CA LEU A 65 -24.98 6.48 -26.78
C LEU A 65 -25.62 7.84 -26.46
N LEU A 66 -25.73 8.18 -25.17
CA LEU A 66 -26.26 9.48 -24.73
C LEU A 66 -25.37 10.65 -25.21
N ILE A 67 -24.05 10.51 -25.08
CA ILE A 67 -23.08 11.48 -25.58
C ILE A 67 -23.22 11.66 -27.09
N ARG A 68 -23.23 10.56 -27.85
CA ARG A 68 -23.36 10.59 -29.32
C ARG A 68 -24.67 11.24 -29.76
N ALA A 69 -25.78 10.91 -29.11
CA ALA A 69 -27.08 11.52 -29.39
C ALA A 69 -27.07 13.04 -29.13
N CYS A 70 -26.48 13.48 -28.01
CA CYS A 70 -26.36 14.90 -27.68
C CYS A 70 -25.50 15.65 -28.71
N ILE A 71 -24.32 15.12 -29.06
CA ILE A 71 -23.40 15.74 -30.03
C ILE A 71 -24.07 15.85 -31.42
N ASN A 72 -24.72 14.76 -31.88
CA ASN A 72 -25.42 14.78 -33.18
C ASN A 72 -26.56 15.81 -33.20
N ASN A 73 -27.33 15.93 -32.12
CA ASN A 73 -28.42 16.90 -32.02
C ASN A 73 -27.94 18.35 -31.98
N MET A 74 -26.77 18.62 -31.40
CA MET A 74 -26.17 19.96 -31.37
C MET A 74 -25.50 20.36 -32.70
N SER A 75 -25.03 19.39 -33.49
CA SER A 75 -24.38 19.63 -34.79
C SER A 75 -25.38 19.83 -35.95
N ASN A 76 -26.66 19.55 -35.75
CA ASN A 76 -27.70 19.76 -36.77
C ASN A 76 -28.02 21.26 -36.95
N GLN A 77 -28.33 21.68 -38.18
CA GLN A 77 -28.58 23.10 -38.53
C GLN A 77 -29.80 23.72 -37.80
N ASP A 78 -30.72 22.89 -37.29
CA ASP A 78 -31.89 23.30 -36.49
C ASP A 78 -31.63 23.26 -34.96
N ALA A 79 -30.38 23.12 -34.51
CA ALA A 79 -30.07 23.01 -33.10
C ALA A 79 -30.41 24.31 -32.33
N THR A 80 -31.15 24.15 -31.23
CA THR A 80 -31.56 25.25 -30.34
C THR A 80 -30.40 25.89 -29.56
N VAL A 81 -29.21 25.27 -29.57
CA VAL A 81 -28.04 25.68 -28.79
C VAL A 81 -26.81 25.71 -29.70
N ASN A 82 -26.22 26.89 -29.87
CA ASN A 82 -24.97 27.05 -30.62
C ASN A 82 -23.77 26.71 -29.69
N PRO A 83 -22.90 25.74 -30.03
CA PRO A 83 -21.73 25.39 -29.21
C PRO A 83 -20.81 26.57 -28.87
N ILE A 84 -20.77 27.61 -29.72
CA ILE A 84 -19.97 28.83 -29.53
C ILE A 84 -20.47 29.66 -28.33
N SER A 85 -21.73 29.48 -27.90
CA SER A 85 -22.33 30.19 -26.76
C SER A 85 -22.04 29.58 -25.39
N LEU A 86 -21.44 28.38 -25.35
CA LEU A 86 -21.11 27.69 -24.10
C LEU A 86 -19.94 28.39 -23.40
N SER A 87 -19.99 28.49 -22.07
CA SER A 87 -18.92 29.09 -21.26
C SER A 87 -18.66 28.29 -19.99
N GLY A 88 -17.53 28.57 -19.32
CA GLY A 88 -17.16 27.94 -18.05
C GLY A 88 -17.01 26.42 -18.13
N HIS A 89 -17.43 25.72 -17.08
CA HIS A 89 -17.34 24.25 -16.98
C HIS A 89 -18.19 23.51 -18.02
N ARG A 90 -19.31 24.11 -18.47
CA ARG A 90 -20.21 23.51 -19.47
C ARG A 90 -19.56 23.41 -20.85
N LEU A 91 -18.77 24.41 -21.23
CA LEU A 91 -17.94 24.36 -22.44
C LEU A 91 -16.90 23.23 -22.36
N GLN A 92 -16.30 23.02 -21.18
CA GLN A 92 -15.31 21.96 -21.00
C GLN A 92 -15.95 20.57 -21.05
N LEU A 93 -17.11 20.40 -20.42
CA LEU A 93 -17.92 19.18 -20.54
C LEU A 93 -18.25 18.88 -22.00
N TYR A 94 -18.72 19.87 -22.77
CA TYR A 94 -18.99 19.70 -24.20
C TYR A 94 -17.74 19.26 -24.97
N LYS A 95 -16.60 19.95 -24.78
CA LYS A 95 -15.33 19.60 -25.44
C LYS A 95 -14.88 18.17 -25.11
N TRP A 96 -15.03 17.75 -23.86
CA TRP A 96 -14.73 16.38 -23.45
C TRP A 96 -15.67 15.37 -24.11
N MET A 97 -16.98 15.64 -24.13
CA MET A 97 -17.98 14.79 -24.78
C MET A 97 -17.69 14.65 -26.28
N GLU A 98 -17.34 15.75 -26.94
CA GLU A 98 -16.99 15.78 -28.36
C GLU A 98 -15.70 14.98 -28.63
N ALA A 99 -14.63 15.26 -27.90
CA ALA A 99 -13.36 14.55 -28.01
C ALA A 99 -13.54 13.04 -27.75
N TYR A 100 -14.32 12.68 -26.73
CA TYR A 100 -14.66 11.29 -26.43
C TYR A 100 -15.45 10.65 -27.58
N ASN A 101 -16.49 11.30 -28.10
CA ASN A 101 -17.34 10.76 -29.17
C ASN A 101 -16.52 10.35 -30.41
N TYR A 102 -15.54 11.17 -30.79
CA TYR A 102 -14.67 10.92 -31.96
C TYR A 102 -13.44 10.06 -31.65
N SER A 103 -13.17 9.76 -30.38
CA SER A 103 -12.03 8.94 -29.96
C SER A 103 -12.12 7.49 -30.45
N GLN A 104 -10.97 6.82 -30.52
CA GLN A 104 -10.92 5.39 -30.81
C GLN A 104 -11.65 4.55 -29.74
N ALA A 105 -11.62 4.98 -28.48
CA ALA A 105 -12.30 4.30 -27.39
C ALA A 105 -13.83 4.25 -27.58
N SER A 106 -14.46 5.38 -27.96
CA SER A 106 -15.89 5.45 -28.28
C SER A 106 -16.26 4.58 -29.48
N LYS A 107 -15.41 4.56 -30.51
CA LYS A 107 -15.62 3.75 -31.71
C LYS A 107 -15.63 2.26 -31.39
N ILE A 108 -14.60 1.78 -30.68
CA ILE A 108 -14.50 0.38 -30.24
C ILE A 108 -15.67 0.01 -29.33
N LEU A 109 -16.04 0.88 -28.38
CA LEU A 109 -17.10 0.60 -27.41
C LEU A 109 -18.48 0.39 -28.05
N LEU A 110 -18.73 1.04 -29.20
CA LEU A 110 -20.00 1.03 -29.92
C LEU A 110 -19.93 0.30 -31.27
N GLU A 111 -18.84 -0.40 -31.58
CA GLU A 111 -18.60 -1.06 -32.87
C GLU A 111 -19.62 -2.17 -33.17
N ASP A 112 -19.98 -2.95 -32.15
CA ASP A 112 -20.89 -4.10 -32.20
C ASP A 112 -22.31 -3.76 -31.72
N VAL A 113 -22.60 -2.49 -31.43
CA VAL A 113 -23.89 -2.07 -30.90
C VAL A 113 -24.85 -1.75 -32.04
N SER A 114 -25.76 -2.69 -32.32
CA SER A 114 -26.87 -2.48 -33.26
C SER A 114 -27.93 -1.51 -32.70
N MET A 115 -28.84 -1.05 -33.57
CA MET A 115 -29.94 -0.18 -33.15
C MET A 115 -30.88 -0.84 -32.13
N THR A 116 -31.13 -2.15 -32.27
CA THR A 116 -31.94 -2.91 -31.30
C THR A 116 -31.22 -3.00 -29.96
N SER A 117 -29.92 -3.33 -29.96
CA SER A 117 -29.11 -3.36 -28.74
C SER A 117 -29.05 -2.00 -28.06
N ALA A 118 -29.00 -0.90 -28.83
CA ALA A 118 -29.05 0.44 -28.27
C ALA A 118 -30.38 0.73 -27.53
N ILE A 119 -31.52 0.30 -28.09
CA ILE A 119 -32.83 0.44 -27.44
C ILE A 119 -32.89 -0.40 -26.16
N ASP A 120 -32.39 -1.64 -26.21
CA ASP A 120 -32.36 -2.53 -25.05
C ASP A 120 -31.48 -1.96 -23.92
N ILE A 121 -30.29 -1.43 -24.27
CA ILE A 121 -29.38 -0.79 -23.31
C ILE A 121 -30.06 0.43 -22.65
N LEU A 122 -30.65 1.33 -23.43
CA LEU A 122 -31.27 2.55 -22.90
C LEU A 122 -32.54 2.25 -22.09
N SER A 123 -33.31 1.22 -22.44
CA SER A 123 -34.49 0.79 -21.67
C SER A 123 -34.12 0.06 -20.37
N SER A 124 -32.92 -0.48 -20.27
CA SER A 124 -32.43 -1.20 -19.08
C SER A 124 -31.96 -0.30 -17.92
N PHE A 125 -31.98 1.04 -18.06
CA PHE A 125 -31.47 1.97 -17.03
C PHE A 125 -31.90 1.69 -15.58
N PRO A 126 -33.19 1.37 -15.28
CA PRO A 126 -33.61 1.07 -13.91
C PRO A 126 -32.94 -0.19 -13.33
N GLN A 127 -32.44 -1.08 -14.18
CA GLN A 127 -31.75 -2.32 -13.78
C GLN A 127 -30.24 -2.09 -13.61
N LEU A 128 -29.73 -0.91 -13.97
CA LEU A 128 -28.32 -0.55 -13.92
C LEU A 128 -27.93 0.22 -12.65
N GLY A 129 -28.76 0.12 -11.59
CA GLY A 129 -28.54 0.75 -10.29
C GLY A 129 -28.52 2.28 -10.34
N VAL A 130 -27.96 2.91 -9.30
CA VAL A 130 -27.90 4.38 -9.15
C VAL A 130 -27.28 5.09 -10.35
N VAL A 131 -26.23 4.51 -10.95
CA VAL A 131 -25.57 5.10 -12.12
C VAL A 131 -26.51 5.10 -13.33
N GLY A 132 -27.20 3.99 -13.59
CA GLY A 132 -28.20 3.88 -14.65
C GLY A 132 -29.37 4.84 -14.46
N GLU A 133 -29.91 4.90 -13.25
CA GLU A 133 -30.99 5.84 -12.90
C GLU A 133 -30.58 7.29 -13.16
N LEU A 134 -29.37 7.70 -12.80
CA LEU A 134 -28.87 9.04 -13.07
C LEU A 134 -28.66 9.30 -14.56
N LEU A 135 -28.10 8.34 -15.30
CA LEU A 135 -27.96 8.45 -16.75
C LEU A 135 -29.33 8.59 -17.44
N SER A 136 -30.37 7.93 -16.93
CA SER A 136 -31.74 8.05 -17.45
C SER A 136 -32.32 9.45 -17.32
N GLN A 137 -31.89 10.21 -16.30
CA GLN A 137 -32.36 11.56 -16.03
C GLN A 137 -31.47 12.60 -16.70
N ILE A 138 -30.16 12.37 -16.72
CA ILE A 138 -29.17 13.23 -17.38
C ILE A 138 -29.34 13.20 -18.88
N GLY A 139 -29.44 12.01 -19.47
CA GLY A 139 -29.42 11.78 -20.93
C GLY A 139 -30.39 12.67 -21.72
N PRO A 140 -31.71 12.62 -21.43
CA PRO A 140 -32.71 13.46 -22.09
C PRO A 140 -32.51 14.97 -21.86
N ASN A 141 -31.84 15.35 -20.77
CA ASN A 141 -31.66 16.74 -20.36
C ASN A 141 -30.26 17.30 -20.68
N LEU A 142 -29.38 16.55 -21.38
CA LEU A 142 -28.00 16.98 -21.64
C LEU A 142 -27.90 18.35 -22.32
N ILE A 143 -28.76 18.62 -23.31
CA ILE A 143 -28.77 19.93 -24.01
C ILE A 143 -29.20 21.05 -23.06
N ALA A 144 -30.20 20.81 -22.20
CA ALA A 144 -30.67 21.76 -21.20
C ALA A 144 -29.58 22.05 -20.15
N ILE A 145 -28.84 21.02 -19.73
CA ILE A 145 -27.72 21.14 -18.80
C ILE A 145 -26.57 21.96 -19.42
N LEU A 146 -26.17 21.61 -20.65
CA LEU A 146 -25.09 22.31 -21.35
C LEU A 146 -25.44 23.78 -21.63
N SER A 147 -26.68 24.06 -22.03
CA SER A 147 -27.18 25.43 -22.23
C SER A 147 -27.40 26.20 -20.91
N GLY A 148 -27.43 25.49 -19.78
CA GLY A 148 -27.64 26.09 -18.47
C GLY A 148 -29.07 26.37 -18.07
N THR A 149 -30.04 25.85 -18.84
CA THR A 149 -31.46 25.96 -18.53
C THR A 149 -31.89 24.95 -17.45
N LEU A 150 -31.09 23.92 -17.21
CA LEU A 150 -31.27 22.95 -16.13
C LEU A 150 -29.99 22.82 -15.29
N ASP A 151 -30.12 22.91 -13.97
CA ASP A 151 -29.03 22.65 -13.03
C ASP A 151 -29.06 21.16 -12.60
N PRO A 152 -28.02 20.37 -12.91
CA PRO A 152 -27.96 18.96 -12.52
C PRO A 152 -27.54 18.75 -11.06
N ILE A 153 -27.04 19.77 -10.36
CA ILE A 153 -26.48 19.61 -9.00
C ILE A 153 -27.51 19.08 -7.99
N PRO A 154 -28.76 19.59 -7.91
CA PRO A 154 -29.77 19.04 -7.00
C PRO A 154 -30.02 17.55 -7.21
N LEU A 155 -29.96 17.08 -8.47
CA LEU A 155 -30.11 15.67 -8.81
C LEU A 155 -28.92 14.83 -8.32
N LEU A 156 -27.70 15.35 -8.44
CA LEU A 156 -26.49 14.64 -8.02
C LEU A 156 -26.36 14.57 -6.49
N LEU A 157 -26.77 15.64 -5.79
CA LEU A 157 -26.66 15.75 -4.33
C LEU A 157 -27.83 15.10 -3.57
N ASP A 158 -28.89 14.69 -4.27
CA ASP A 158 -30.02 14.00 -3.65
C ASP A 158 -29.59 12.68 -2.99
N ALA A 159 -30.08 12.42 -1.77
CA ALA A 159 -29.93 11.14 -1.04
C ALA A 159 -28.52 10.50 -1.07
N ASP A 160 -27.45 11.29 -0.95
CA ASP A 160 -26.05 10.84 -1.00
C ASP A 160 -25.67 10.07 -2.28
N ARG A 161 -26.37 10.31 -3.40
CA ARG A 161 -26.17 9.59 -4.67
C ARG A 161 -24.73 9.61 -5.16
N LEU A 162 -24.02 10.75 -5.08
CA LEU A 162 -22.60 10.82 -5.47
C LEU A 162 -21.74 9.81 -4.68
N MET A 163 -21.95 9.68 -3.37
CA MET A 163 -21.23 8.74 -2.51
C MET A 163 -21.51 7.28 -2.94
N GLN A 164 -22.76 6.98 -3.29
CA GLN A 164 -23.16 5.67 -3.80
C GLN A 164 -22.55 5.36 -5.18
N ILE A 165 -22.50 6.35 -6.08
CA ILE A 165 -21.87 6.22 -7.41
C ILE A 165 -20.39 5.89 -7.26
N TRP A 166 -19.64 6.70 -6.51
CA TRP A 166 -18.20 6.49 -6.34
C TRP A 166 -17.92 5.16 -5.61
N GLY A 167 -18.77 4.78 -4.66
CA GLY A 167 -18.71 3.47 -3.99
C GLY A 167 -19.05 2.28 -4.90
N SER A 168 -19.76 2.50 -6.01
CA SER A 168 -20.12 1.45 -6.98
C SER A 168 -19.00 1.14 -7.99
N ILE A 169 -17.96 1.97 -8.06
CA ILE A 169 -16.79 1.73 -8.91
C ILE A 169 -15.99 0.54 -8.35
N GLU A 170 -15.99 -0.58 -9.08
CA GLU A 170 -15.36 -1.82 -8.62
C GLU A 170 -13.85 -1.68 -8.42
N THR A 171 -13.15 -0.97 -9.31
CA THR A 171 -11.70 -0.72 -9.18
C THR A 171 -11.38 0.12 -7.92
N MET A 172 -12.21 1.13 -7.64
CA MET A 172 -12.14 1.94 -6.41
C MET A 172 -12.35 1.07 -5.16
N ARG A 173 -13.38 0.21 -5.15
CA ARG A 173 -13.67 -0.70 -4.04
C ARG A 173 -12.53 -1.69 -3.77
N ARG A 174 -11.90 -2.22 -4.83
CA ARG A 174 -10.73 -3.10 -4.74
C ARG A 174 -9.51 -2.35 -4.19
N MET A 175 -9.26 -1.13 -4.67
CA MET A 175 -8.21 -0.26 -4.14
C MET A 175 -8.43 0.06 -2.66
N GLN A 176 -9.65 0.44 -2.27
CA GLN A 176 -10.02 0.70 -0.88
C GLN A 176 -9.81 -0.53 0.02
N ALA A 177 -10.25 -1.71 -0.40
CA ALA A 177 -10.02 -2.95 0.34
C ALA A 177 -8.53 -3.27 0.51
N HIS A 178 -7.73 -2.99 -0.52
CA HIS A 178 -6.27 -3.19 -0.51
C HIS A 178 -5.58 -2.23 0.47
N VAL A 179 -5.87 -0.94 0.38
CA VAL A 179 -5.33 0.10 1.29
C VAL A 179 -5.72 -0.19 2.73
N ARG A 180 -6.98 -0.60 2.98
CA ARG A 180 -7.43 -1.01 4.32
C ARG A 180 -6.61 -2.17 4.86
N GLY A 181 -6.31 -3.17 4.02
CA GLY A 181 -5.47 -4.30 4.40
C GLY A 181 -4.05 -3.87 4.77
N TYR A 182 -3.43 -3.05 3.93
CA TYR A 182 -2.09 -2.50 4.20
C TYR A 182 -2.05 -1.69 5.49
N LEU A 183 -2.97 -0.72 5.66
CA LEU A 183 -3.02 0.14 6.85
C LEU A 183 -3.31 -0.65 8.13
N SER A 184 -4.10 -1.72 8.05
CA SER A 184 -4.32 -2.63 9.18
C SER A 184 -3.03 -3.30 9.64
N SER A 185 -2.21 -3.80 8.69
CA SER A 185 -0.87 -4.34 8.97
C SER A 185 0.08 -3.25 9.49
N TYR A 186 0.04 -2.05 8.90
CA TYR A 186 0.90 -0.94 9.29
C TYR A 186 0.62 -0.47 10.74
N ALA A 187 -0.65 -0.43 11.15
CA ALA A 187 -1.05 -0.05 12.50
C ALA A 187 -0.54 -1.00 13.59
N ILE A 188 -0.28 -2.26 13.26
CA ILE A 188 0.34 -3.25 14.18
C ILE A 188 1.81 -2.91 14.42
N LYS A 189 2.48 -2.37 13.40
CA LYS A 189 3.88 -1.91 13.47
C LYS A 189 4.03 -0.54 14.11
N ARG A 190 3.02 0.32 13.94
CA ARG A 190 3.00 1.72 14.41
C ARG A 190 1.70 2.00 15.18
N PRO A 191 1.57 1.55 16.44
CA PRO A 191 0.43 1.92 17.27
C PRO A 191 0.48 3.41 17.63
N ARG A 192 -0.68 4.04 17.86
CA ARG A 192 -0.78 5.47 18.25
C ARG A 192 -0.17 6.45 17.25
N MET A 193 -0.34 6.14 15.97
CA MET A 193 0.19 6.95 14.90
C MET A 193 -0.67 8.18 14.55
N SER A 194 -0.02 9.19 13.97
CA SER A 194 -0.64 10.39 13.40
C SER A 194 -0.78 10.25 11.88
N LEU A 195 -1.99 10.46 11.34
CA LEU A 195 -2.27 10.34 9.91
C LEU A 195 -2.73 11.68 9.34
N LEU A 196 -2.21 12.05 8.17
CA LEU A 196 -2.66 13.19 7.38
C LEU A 196 -3.29 12.69 6.07
N GLU A 197 -4.50 13.15 5.76
CA GLU A 197 -5.16 12.93 4.47
C GLU A 197 -5.25 14.24 3.70
N ILE A 198 -4.64 14.29 2.52
CA ILE A 198 -4.64 15.42 1.58
C ILE A 198 -5.61 15.12 0.44
N GLY A 199 -6.55 16.03 0.18
CA GLY A 199 -7.65 15.79 -0.76
C GLY A 199 -8.75 14.94 -0.14
N ALA A 200 -8.96 15.10 1.17
CA ALA A 200 -10.06 14.46 1.87
C ALA A 200 -11.37 14.85 1.17
N SER A 201 -11.99 13.87 0.51
CA SER A 201 -13.15 14.07 -0.35
C SER A 201 -14.19 13.00 -0.07
N THR A 202 -15.37 13.19 -0.65
CA THR A 202 -16.58 12.38 -0.42
C THR A 202 -16.54 10.97 -1.03
N CYS A 203 -15.40 10.50 -1.55
CA CYS A 203 -15.28 9.24 -2.28
C CYS A 203 -15.10 7.99 -1.39
N ASN A 204 -15.60 7.98 -0.14
CA ASN A 204 -15.53 6.87 0.83
C ASN A 204 -14.15 6.37 1.27
N THR A 205 -13.06 6.91 0.72
CA THR A 205 -11.71 6.49 1.10
C THR A 205 -11.40 6.87 2.56
N THR A 206 -11.84 8.04 3.04
CA THR A 206 -11.68 8.46 4.44
C THR A 206 -12.30 7.46 5.43
N ASP A 207 -13.53 7.02 5.18
CA ASP A 207 -14.20 6.00 6.02
C ASP A 207 -13.46 4.66 5.96
N THR A 208 -12.93 4.29 4.80
CA THR A 208 -12.09 3.09 4.62
C THR A 208 -10.80 3.17 5.45
N ILE A 209 -10.12 4.31 5.43
CA ILE A 209 -8.92 4.59 6.22
C ILE A 209 -9.27 4.48 7.71
N ILE A 210 -10.31 5.17 8.17
CA ILE A 210 -10.77 5.10 9.57
C ILE A 210 -11.09 3.64 9.97
N LYS A 211 -11.77 2.88 9.12
CA LYS A 211 -12.09 1.47 9.34
C LYS A 211 -10.85 0.56 9.45
N ALA A 212 -9.74 0.90 8.80
CA ALA A 212 -8.48 0.14 8.94
C ALA A 212 -7.92 0.16 10.37
N PHE A 213 -8.35 1.12 11.18
CA PHE A 213 -7.86 1.35 12.54
C PHE A 213 -8.90 1.10 13.62
N GLN A 214 -10.11 0.67 13.28
CA GLN A 214 -11.13 0.36 14.28
C GLN A 214 -10.63 -0.71 15.26
N GLY A 215 -10.64 -0.38 16.55
CA GLY A 215 -10.07 -1.21 17.62
C GLY A 215 -8.59 -0.95 17.94
N ARG A 216 -7.94 -0.02 17.23
CA ARG A 216 -6.55 0.41 17.48
C ARG A 216 -6.52 1.90 17.78
N ASN A 217 -5.65 2.31 18.71
CA ASN A 217 -5.53 3.73 19.07
C ASN A 217 -4.80 4.47 17.94
N LEU A 218 -5.53 5.21 17.11
CA LEU A 218 -4.97 6.34 16.35
C LEU A 218 -4.74 7.51 17.30
N ARG A 219 -3.64 8.25 17.12
CA ARG A 219 -3.41 9.48 17.89
C ARG A 219 -4.17 10.65 17.30
N SER A 220 -4.09 10.83 15.99
CA SER A 220 -4.80 11.87 15.25
C SER A 220 -4.99 11.47 13.79
N HIS A 221 -6.05 11.98 13.18
CA HIS A 221 -6.33 11.90 11.75
C HIS A 221 -6.72 13.29 11.26
N ASP A 222 -5.80 13.96 10.58
CA ASP A 222 -6.03 15.28 10.01
C ASP A 222 -6.58 15.15 8.59
N LEU A 223 -7.83 15.56 8.40
CA LEU A 223 -8.50 15.64 7.11
C LEU A 223 -8.29 17.03 6.51
N THR A 224 -7.75 17.07 5.30
CA THR A 224 -7.36 18.34 4.67
C THR A 224 -7.78 18.46 3.22
N ASP A 225 -8.14 19.69 2.85
CA ASP A 225 -8.46 20.08 1.48
C ASP A 225 -8.20 21.59 1.30
N ALA A 226 -7.89 22.03 0.07
CA ALA A 226 -7.72 23.44 -0.25
C ALA A 226 -9.07 24.18 -0.35
N SER A 227 -10.14 23.45 -0.67
CA SER A 227 -11.51 23.93 -0.83
C SER A 227 -12.24 23.98 0.51
N LEU A 228 -12.52 25.19 1.00
CA LEU A 228 -13.33 25.39 2.20
C LEU A 228 -14.74 24.77 2.10
N PRO A 229 -15.46 24.84 0.95
CA PRO A 229 -16.73 24.11 0.78
C PRO A 229 -16.59 22.60 0.99
N THR A 230 -15.58 21.97 0.39
CA THR A 230 -15.30 20.52 0.54
C THR A 230 -15.01 20.19 1.99
N LEU A 231 -14.13 20.96 2.64
CA LEU A 231 -13.75 20.73 4.04
C LEU A 231 -14.95 20.85 4.99
N LYS A 232 -15.88 21.78 4.75
CA LYS A 232 -17.14 21.90 5.51
C LYS A 232 -18.03 20.67 5.35
N GLN A 233 -18.12 20.11 4.15
CA GLN A 233 -18.89 18.90 3.89
C GLN A 233 -18.28 17.68 4.60
N VAL A 234 -16.97 17.48 4.44
CA VAL A 234 -16.23 16.39 5.11
C VAL A 234 -16.33 16.53 6.63
N LYS A 235 -16.27 17.76 7.17
CA LYS A 235 -16.48 18.01 8.60
C LYS A 235 -17.83 17.51 9.11
N ARG A 236 -18.93 17.81 8.42
CA ARG A 236 -20.26 17.31 8.82
C ARG A 236 -20.34 15.79 8.87
N LEU A 237 -19.59 15.10 8.01
CA LEU A 237 -19.57 13.64 7.95
C LEU A 237 -18.74 13.00 9.06
N PHE A 238 -17.68 13.66 9.54
CA PHE A 238 -16.70 13.04 10.44
C PHE A 238 -16.49 13.77 11.78
N GLU A 239 -17.14 14.91 12.03
CA GLU A 239 -16.96 15.68 13.28
C GLU A 239 -17.38 14.93 14.56
N HIS A 240 -18.19 13.88 14.42
CA HIS A 240 -18.59 13.01 15.52
C HIS A 240 -17.54 11.95 15.89
N ARG A 241 -16.41 11.88 15.18
CA ARG A 241 -15.33 10.92 15.42
C ARG A 241 -14.23 11.56 16.25
N ASP A 242 -13.92 10.94 17.39
CA ASP A 242 -12.81 11.35 18.23
C ASP A 242 -11.47 11.20 17.50
N GLY A 243 -10.56 12.16 17.72
CA GLY A 243 -9.22 12.15 17.12
C GLY A 243 -9.18 12.55 15.64
N VAL A 244 -10.31 12.95 15.04
CA VAL A 244 -10.36 13.49 13.68
C VAL A 244 -10.34 15.02 13.71
N TYR A 245 -9.42 15.64 12.99
CA TYR A 245 -9.28 17.09 12.89
C TYR A 245 -9.38 17.56 11.45
N PHE A 246 -9.69 18.84 11.25
CA PHE A 246 -9.93 19.42 9.93
C PHE A 246 -9.08 20.66 9.75
N LYS A 247 -8.33 20.72 8.64
CA LYS A 247 -7.46 21.86 8.36
C LYS A 247 -7.33 22.09 6.86
N SER A 248 -7.21 23.35 6.43
CA SER A 248 -6.97 23.65 5.02
C SER A 248 -5.51 23.36 4.66
N LEU A 249 -5.31 22.70 3.52
CA LEU A 249 -3.98 22.43 2.97
C LEU A 249 -4.04 22.48 1.44
N ASP A 250 -3.28 23.39 0.86
CA ASP A 250 -3.00 23.46 -0.57
C ASP A 250 -1.74 22.66 -0.87
N ILE A 251 -1.89 21.56 -1.62
CA ILE A 251 -0.83 20.62 -1.99
C ILE A 251 0.30 21.27 -2.81
N ASN A 252 0.00 22.40 -3.47
CA ASN A 252 0.96 23.11 -4.30
C ASN A 252 1.87 24.05 -3.48
N LYS A 253 1.48 24.40 -2.26
CA LYS A 253 2.21 25.32 -1.37
C LYS A 253 3.01 24.56 -0.32
N ASP A 254 3.99 25.23 0.26
CA ASP A 254 4.76 24.68 1.37
C ASP A 254 3.84 24.36 2.58
N PRO A 255 3.78 23.11 3.08
CA PRO A 255 2.88 22.77 4.18
C PRO A 255 3.30 23.43 5.51
N LEU A 256 4.60 23.71 5.72
CA LEU A 256 5.07 24.34 6.96
C LEU A 256 4.56 25.77 7.08
N SER A 257 4.60 26.54 5.98
CA SER A 257 3.98 27.86 5.90
C SER A 257 2.46 27.88 6.14
N GLN A 258 1.80 26.71 5.99
CA GLN A 258 0.37 26.51 6.25
C GLN A 258 0.10 26.00 7.69
N GLY A 259 1.13 26.02 8.53
CA GLY A 259 1.08 25.70 9.96
C GLY A 259 1.15 24.23 10.29
N PHE A 260 1.60 23.37 9.37
CA PHE A 260 1.89 21.96 9.65
C PHE A 260 3.30 21.83 10.24
N VAL A 261 3.52 20.77 11.02
CA VAL A 261 4.80 20.50 11.68
C VAL A 261 5.59 19.48 10.85
N ALA A 262 6.89 19.73 10.70
CA ALA A 262 7.77 18.81 9.99
C ALA A 262 7.95 17.51 10.77
N GLY A 263 7.86 16.38 10.09
CA GLY A 263 8.06 15.06 10.70
C GLY A 263 7.10 14.73 11.84
N ASP A 264 5.82 15.12 11.73
CA ASP A 264 4.80 14.89 12.77
C ASP A 264 3.79 13.79 12.41
N TYR A 265 3.84 13.30 11.17
CA TYR A 265 2.94 12.25 10.66
C TYR A 265 3.69 10.95 10.38
N ASP A 266 3.08 9.84 10.78
CA ASP A 266 3.51 8.49 10.42
C ASP A 266 2.99 8.08 9.06
N VAL A 267 1.82 8.59 8.66
CA VAL A 267 1.19 8.29 7.38
C VAL A 267 0.69 9.58 6.73
N VAL A 268 1.06 9.79 5.48
CA VAL A 268 0.49 10.84 4.62
C VAL A 268 -0.21 10.16 3.45
N VAL A 269 -1.51 10.38 3.33
CA VAL A 269 -2.33 9.90 2.22
C VAL A 269 -2.64 11.05 1.28
N ILE A 270 -2.24 10.95 0.02
CA ILE A 270 -2.66 11.85 -1.06
C ILE A 270 -3.82 11.16 -1.78
N ASN A 271 -5.05 11.58 -1.50
CA ASN A 271 -6.26 10.91 -1.92
C ASN A 271 -6.88 11.61 -3.15
N ASN A 272 -6.64 11.04 -4.33
CA ASN A 272 -7.12 11.51 -5.61
C ASN A 272 -6.81 13.01 -5.89
N ALA A 273 -5.74 13.55 -5.29
CA ALA A 273 -5.40 14.97 -5.37
C ALA A 273 -4.28 15.30 -6.37
N LEU A 274 -3.69 14.30 -7.03
CA LEU A 274 -2.60 14.55 -7.99
C LEU A 274 -3.06 15.34 -9.23
N HIS A 275 -4.34 15.28 -9.60
CA HIS A 275 -4.86 16.01 -10.75
C HIS A 275 -4.80 17.54 -10.60
N ILE A 276 -4.69 18.06 -9.37
CA ILE A 276 -4.51 19.50 -9.08
C ILE A 276 -3.05 19.86 -8.77
N ALA A 277 -2.12 18.90 -8.82
CA ALA A 277 -0.71 19.13 -8.54
C ALA A 277 -0.01 19.79 -9.73
N ASN A 278 0.76 20.84 -9.46
CA ASN A 278 1.58 21.53 -10.47
C ASN A 278 2.85 20.75 -10.84
N SER A 279 3.35 19.91 -9.92
CA SER A 279 4.55 19.10 -10.09
C SER A 279 4.50 17.93 -9.12
N LEU A 280 4.65 16.71 -9.65
CA LEU A 280 4.65 15.51 -8.82
C LEU A 280 5.87 15.47 -7.89
N ASP A 281 7.05 15.83 -8.39
CA ASP A 281 8.28 15.93 -7.59
C ASP A 281 8.10 16.85 -6.39
N GLU A 282 7.53 18.04 -6.60
CA GLU A 282 7.29 19.00 -5.52
C GLU A 282 6.27 18.50 -4.49
N VAL A 283 5.25 17.77 -4.94
CA VAL A 283 4.26 17.15 -4.04
C VAL A 283 4.90 16.06 -3.19
N VAL A 284 5.67 15.16 -3.79
CA VAL A 284 6.38 14.07 -3.07
C VAL A 284 7.38 14.66 -2.08
N LYS A 285 8.12 15.70 -2.48
CA LYS A 285 9.04 16.45 -1.61
C LYS A 285 8.34 17.08 -0.40
N LYS A 286 7.18 17.70 -0.60
CA LYS A 286 6.39 18.32 0.50
C LYS A 286 5.83 17.26 1.43
N ALA A 287 5.33 16.14 0.89
CA ALA A 287 4.89 15.01 1.70
C ALA A 287 6.04 14.44 2.55
N ARG A 288 7.26 14.36 2.00
CA ARG A 288 8.45 13.95 2.76
C ARG A 288 8.70 14.83 3.98
N GLN A 289 8.52 16.15 3.88
CA GLN A 289 8.75 17.08 5.00
C GLN A 289 7.81 16.82 6.19
N LEU A 290 6.62 16.31 5.93
CA LEU A 290 5.60 16.03 6.95
C LEU A 290 5.77 14.66 7.60
N LEU A 291 6.43 13.72 6.91
CA LEU A 291 6.63 12.36 7.39
C LEU A 291 7.81 12.23 8.35
N VAL A 292 7.61 11.50 9.44
CA VAL A 292 8.71 10.95 10.24
C VAL A 292 9.55 10.01 9.37
N PRO A 293 10.85 9.82 9.66
CA PRO A 293 11.59 8.68 9.11
C PRO A 293 10.85 7.36 9.36
N GLY A 294 10.72 6.55 8.32
CA GLY A 294 9.97 5.29 8.35
C GLY A 294 8.46 5.44 8.21
N GLY A 295 7.96 6.68 8.07
CA GLY A 295 6.57 6.97 7.77
C GLY A 295 6.19 6.58 6.35
N ALA A 296 4.91 6.25 6.13
CA ALA A 296 4.37 5.82 4.84
C ALA A 296 3.75 6.98 4.05
N LEU A 297 4.18 7.14 2.81
CA LEU A 297 3.46 7.91 1.79
C LEU A 297 2.53 6.95 1.02
N ILE A 298 1.25 7.27 0.98
CA ILE A 298 0.25 6.54 0.20
C ILE A 298 -0.39 7.50 -0.80
N ILE A 299 -0.30 7.20 -2.09
CA ILE A 299 -0.93 7.99 -3.14
C ILE A 299 -2.00 7.14 -3.79
N LEU A 300 -3.23 7.65 -3.77
CA LEU A 300 -4.41 7.00 -4.33
C LEU A 300 -4.97 7.87 -5.44
N GLY A 301 -5.51 7.25 -6.47
CA GLY A 301 -6.22 8.01 -7.49
C GLY A 301 -6.78 7.15 -8.61
N MET A 302 -7.39 7.84 -9.56
CA MET A 302 -8.03 7.28 -10.73
C MET A 302 -7.54 7.99 -11.98
N THR A 303 -7.17 7.25 -13.02
CA THR A 303 -6.66 7.82 -14.28
C THR A 303 -7.67 7.70 -15.40
N ASP A 304 -8.26 6.52 -15.56
CA ASP A 304 -9.28 6.26 -16.56
C ASP A 304 -10.63 6.09 -15.85
N VAL A 305 -11.62 6.82 -16.35
CA VAL A 305 -13.00 6.71 -15.90
C VAL A 305 -13.85 6.32 -17.07
N SER A 306 -14.71 5.31 -16.86
CA SER A 306 -15.72 4.96 -17.86
C SER A 306 -16.54 6.21 -18.23
N PRO A 307 -16.98 6.36 -19.49
CA PRO A 307 -17.74 7.52 -19.94
C PRO A 307 -18.99 7.78 -19.10
N ALA A 308 -19.56 6.76 -18.43
CA ALA A 308 -20.67 6.93 -17.50
C ALA A 308 -20.30 7.83 -16.32
N TYR A 309 -19.20 7.49 -15.63
CA TYR A 309 -18.71 8.27 -14.50
C TYR A 309 -18.08 9.59 -14.95
N GLY A 310 -17.41 9.61 -16.11
CA GLY A 310 -16.89 10.83 -16.72
C GLY A 310 -18.00 11.84 -17.02
N LEU A 311 -19.13 11.38 -17.57
CA LEU A 311 -20.29 12.22 -17.83
C LEU A 311 -20.91 12.77 -16.55
N ILE A 312 -21.11 11.92 -15.53
CA ILE A 312 -21.66 12.34 -14.23
C ILE A 312 -20.72 13.33 -13.53
N SER A 313 -19.41 13.02 -13.47
CA SER A 313 -18.37 13.88 -12.89
C SER A 313 -18.31 15.24 -13.58
N GLY A 314 -18.40 15.24 -14.92
CA GLY A 314 -18.31 16.44 -15.73
C GLY A 314 -19.48 17.41 -15.55
N MET A 315 -20.56 17.01 -14.89
CA MET A 315 -21.64 17.92 -14.49
C MET A 315 -21.24 18.86 -13.33
N ILE A 316 -20.17 18.52 -12.60
CA ILE A 316 -19.75 19.24 -11.41
C ILE A 316 -18.68 20.26 -11.81
N GLU A 317 -18.91 21.55 -11.52
CA GLU A 317 -17.99 22.62 -11.88
C GLU A 317 -16.57 22.40 -11.34
N SER A 318 -16.45 21.91 -10.10
CA SER A 318 -15.16 21.65 -9.45
C SER A 318 -14.34 20.56 -10.14
N THR A 319 -14.96 19.68 -10.93
CA THR A 319 -14.23 18.70 -11.76
C THR A 319 -13.33 19.42 -12.76
N TRP A 320 -13.74 20.59 -13.23
CA TRP A 320 -13.04 21.36 -14.25
C TRP A 320 -12.11 22.42 -13.67
N SER A 321 -12.26 22.75 -12.38
CA SER A 321 -11.38 23.71 -11.72
C SER A 321 -9.98 23.11 -11.59
N GLY A 322 -9.02 23.68 -12.33
CA GLY A 322 -7.63 23.22 -12.30
C GLY A 322 -7.28 22.13 -13.31
N ILE A 323 -8.21 21.69 -14.18
CA ILE A 323 -7.85 20.84 -15.32
C ILE A 323 -6.94 21.65 -16.24
N ARG A 324 -5.64 21.35 -16.17
CA ARG A 324 -4.69 21.80 -17.17
C ARG A 324 -4.71 20.83 -18.35
N ALA A 325 -4.45 21.34 -19.55
CA ALA A 325 -4.38 20.53 -20.77
C ALA A 325 -3.24 19.49 -20.75
N ASP A 326 -2.31 19.61 -19.81
CA ASP A 326 -1.13 18.78 -19.57
C ASP A 326 -1.25 17.98 -18.27
N GLN A 327 -2.42 17.38 -17.97
CA GLN A 327 -2.54 16.43 -16.85
C GLN A 327 -1.34 15.47 -16.89
N LEU A 328 -0.56 15.47 -15.80
CA LEU A 328 0.65 14.66 -15.73
C LEU A 328 0.25 13.20 -15.96
N PRO A 329 0.77 12.53 -17.01
CA PRO A 329 0.50 11.12 -17.18
C PRO A 329 0.96 10.39 -15.92
N LEU A 330 0.22 9.33 -15.54
CA LEU A 330 0.62 8.52 -14.41
C LEU A 330 2.04 8.01 -14.66
N PRO A 331 3.00 8.25 -13.75
CA PRO A 331 4.36 7.82 -13.96
C PRO A 331 4.42 6.29 -14.10
N SER A 332 5.28 5.82 -14.99
CA SER A 332 5.69 4.43 -15.04
C SER A 332 6.34 3.99 -13.72
N PRO A 333 6.41 2.68 -13.41
CA PRO A 333 7.08 2.21 -12.21
C PRO A 333 8.54 2.68 -12.08
N THR A 334 9.24 2.82 -13.20
CA THR A 334 10.61 3.34 -13.25
C THR A 334 10.67 4.83 -12.92
N GLU A 335 9.74 5.63 -13.43
CA GLU A 335 9.64 7.05 -13.09
C GLU A 335 9.26 7.27 -11.62
N TRP A 336 8.31 6.48 -11.08
CA TRP A 336 7.99 6.50 -9.66
C TRP A 336 9.20 6.19 -8.80
N THR A 337 9.94 5.14 -9.14
CA THR A 337 11.15 4.74 -8.39
C THR A 337 12.17 5.88 -8.37
N ARG A 338 12.37 6.56 -9.51
CA ARG A 338 13.25 7.72 -9.61
C ARG A 338 12.78 8.89 -8.74
N ILE A 339 11.52 9.32 -8.89
CA ILE A 339 10.94 10.46 -8.16
C ILE A 339 10.99 10.20 -6.65
N LEU A 340 10.63 9.00 -6.21
CA LEU A 340 10.66 8.63 -4.79
C LEU A 340 12.08 8.67 -4.23
N ALA A 341 13.06 8.08 -4.95
CA ALA A 341 14.45 8.08 -4.53
C ALA A 341 15.04 9.50 -4.43
N GLU A 342 14.79 10.36 -5.42
CA GLU A 342 15.26 11.75 -5.45
C GLU A 342 14.67 12.60 -4.31
N ASN A 343 13.50 12.22 -3.80
CA ASN A 343 12.79 12.96 -2.75
C ASN A 343 12.86 12.28 -1.36
N GLY A 344 13.84 11.40 -1.15
CA GLY A 344 14.14 10.85 0.18
C GLY A 344 13.25 9.69 0.62
N PHE A 345 12.75 8.90 -0.33
CA PHE A 345 12.00 7.68 -0.07
C PHE A 345 12.73 6.41 -0.54
N GLY A 346 12.33 5.26 0.00
CA GLY A 346 12.94 3.95 -0.27
C GLY A 346 12.49 3.22 -1.54
N GLY A 347 11.81 3.91 -2.46
CA GLY A 347 11.24 3.32 -3.67
C GLY A 347 9.83 2.74 -3.47
N LEU A 348 9.36 1.94 -4.43
CA LEU A 348 8.01 1.37 -4.39
C LEU A 348 7.93 0.21 -3.37
N GLU A 349 6.98 0.28 -2.45
CA GLU A 349 6.65 -0.82 -1.54
C GLU A 349 5.91 -1.94 -2.30
N PRO A 350 6.02 -3.22 -1.87
CA PRO A 350 5.30 -4.35 -2.47
C PRO A 350 3.77 -4.17 -2.52
N ALA A 351 3.24 -3.30 -1.66
CA ALA A 351 1.84 -2.94 -1.61
C ALA A 351 1.39 -2.03 -2.77
N THR A 352 2.32 -1.51 -3.59
CA THR A 352 1.98 -0.70 -4.76
C THR A 352 1.25 -1.55 -5.81
N ARG A 353 0.10 -1.08 -6.29
CA ARG A 353 -0.76 -1.84 -7.21
C ARG A 353 -1.68 -0.96 -8.05
N ASN A 354 -1.88 -1.37 -9.30
CA ASN A 354 -2.95 -0.88 -10.17
C ASN A 354 -4.16 -1.82 -10.15
N PHE A 355 -5.34 -1.24 -10.33
CA PHE A 355 -6.63 -1.90 -10.33
C PHE A 355 -7.33 -1.56 -11.64
N ASP A 356 -7.14 -2.44 -12.61
CA ASP A 356 -7.64 -2.25 -13.96
C ASP A 356 -8.95 -3.02 -14.17
N LYS A 357 -9.86 -2.39 -14.89
CA LYS A 357 -11.06 -2.96 -15.48
C LYS A 357 -11.32 -2.25 -16.82
N ILE A 358 -12.14 -2.82 -17.71
CA ILE A 358 -12.39 -2.23 -19.04
C ILE A 358 -12.77 -0.74 -18.91
N GLY A 359 -11.90 0.15 -19.41
CA GLY A 359 -12.07 1.61 -19.40
C GLY A 359 -12.00 2.27 -18.01
N GLN A 360 -11.47 1.59 -16.98
CA GLN A 360 -11.34 2.11 -15.62
C GLN A 360 -10.04 1.67 -14.97
N THR A 361 -9.31 2.64 -14.40
CA THR A 361 -8.01 2.39 -13.76
C THR A 361 -7.93 3.17 -12.46
N CYS A 362 -7.75 2.47 -11.35
CA CYS A 362 -7.36 3.06 -10.07
C CYS A 362 -5.95 2.61 -9.69
N TYR A 363 -5.22 3.44 -8.96
CA TYR A 363 -3.85 3.13 -8.55
C TYR A 363 -3.63 3.40 -7.06
N CYS A 364 -2.78 2.58 -6.46
CA CYS A 364 -2.27 2.74 -5.11
C CYS A 364 -0.75 2.67 -5.17
N VAL A 365 -0.08 3.78 -4.86
CA VAL A 365 1.37 3.86 -4.77
C VAL A 365 1.75 4.04 -3.31
N ILE A 366 2.67 3.20 -2.82
CA ILE A 366 3.11 3.23 -1.43
C ILE A 366 4.63 3.31 -1.39
N SER A 367 5.16 4.18 -0.53
CA SER A 367 6.59 4.35 -0.33
C SER A 367 6.92 4.71 1.13
N THR A 368 8.12 4.36 1.58
CA THR A 368 8.59 4.64 2.95
C THR A 368 9.60 5.79 2.97
N ALA A 369 9.37 6.78 3.83
CA ALA A 369 10.27 7.92 4.03
C ALA A 369 11.59 7.47 4.70
N LEU A 370 12.73 7.94 4.19
CA LEU A 370 14.05 7.60 4.74
C LEU A 370 14.66 8.77 5.51
N ALA A 371 15.27 8.50 6.67
CA ALA A 371 16.04 9.48 7.43
C ALA A 371 17.30 9.95 6.69
N SER A 372 17.96 9.04 5.97
CA SER A 372 19.13 9.33 5.15
C SER A 372 19.13 8.50 3.87
N PRO A 373 19.88 8.92 2.83
CA PRO A 373 19.98 8.16 1.59
C PRO A 373 20.46 6.73 1.84
N ARG A 374 20.05 5.82 0.95
CA ARG A 374 20.42 4.39 1.01
C ARG A 374 21.95 4.25 1.09
N LYS A 375 22.41 3.44 2.04
CA LYS A 375 23.82 3.08 2.19
C LYS A 375 24.06 1.70 1.61
N GLN A 376 25.05 1.58 0.74
CA GLN A 376 25.49 0.30 0.20
C GLN A 376 26.70 -0.17 1.00
N MET A 377 26.58 -1.37 1.57
CA MET A 377 27.63 -1.99 2.37
C MET A 377 28.00 -3.34 1.76
N PRO A 378 29.29 -3.72 1.74
CA PRO A 378 29.70 -5.05 1.35
C PRO A 378 29.10 -6.10 2.30
N MET A 379 28.83 -7.28 1.78
CA MET A 379 28.23 -8.38 2.54
C MET A 379 29.18 -9.56 2.65
N ASN A 380 29.27 -10.17 3.83
CA ASN A 380 29.96 -11.44 4.03
C ASN A 380 28.94 -12.53 4.35
N ILE A 381 28.72 -13.45 3.43
CA ILE A 381 27.81 -14.58 3.58
C ILE A 381 28.58 -15.74 4.22
N ILE A 382 28.16 -16.16 5.40
CA ILE A 382 28.81 -17.19 6.21
C ILE A 382 27.92 -18.44 6.21
N THR A 383 28.45 -19.55 5.69
CA THR A 383 27.71 -20.80 5.54
C THR A 383 28.68 -21.99 5.56
N ASP A 384 28.14 -23.20 5.78
CA ASP A 384 28.89 -24.43 5.56
C ASP A 384 29.29 -24.58 4.07
N THR A 385 30.47 -25.15 3.82
CA THR A 385 31.10 -25.22 2.48
C THR A 385 30.63 -26.37 1.61
N LYS A 386 29.68 -27.17 2.09
CA LYS A 386 29.18 -28.37 1.42
C LYS A 386 27.66 -28.41 1.46
N GLY A 387 27.06 -29.11 0.51
CA GLY A 387 25.61 -29.34 0.46
C GLY A 387 24.84 -28.23 -0.24
N GLU A 388 23.57 -28.09 0.10
CA GLU A 388 22.65 -27.17 -0.58
C GLU A 388 22.78 -25.72 -0.10
N LEU A 389 23.21 -25.50 1.15
CA LEU A 389 23.38 -24.15 1.71
C LEU A 389 24.41 -23.31 0.93
N VAL A 390 25.55 -23.90 0.52
CA VAL A 390 26.55 -23.16 -0.28
C VAL A 390 26.04 -22.83 -1.69
N LYS A 391 25.17 -23.67 -2.27
CA LYS A 391 24.50 -23.35 -3.55
C LYS A 391 23.55 -22.18 -3.39
N PHE A 392 22.77 -22.17 -2.31
CA PHE A 392 21.88 -21.07 -1.97
C PHE A 392 22.64 -19.77 -1.69
N ALA A 393 23.74 -19.83 -0.94
CA ALA A 393 24.64 -18.70 -0.74
C ALA A 393 25.19 -18.15 -2.07
N GLY A 394 25.50 -19.03 -3.02
CA GLY A 394 25.87 -18.65 -4.38
C GLY A 394 24.76 -17.91 -5.13
N GLN A 395 23.51 -18.36 -5.02
CA GLN A 395 22.35 -17.66 -5.58
C GLN A 395 22.15 -16.28 -4.96
N LEU A 396 22.25 -16.18 -3.62
CA LEU A 396 22.19 -14.91 -2.90
C LEU A 396 23.30 -13.97 -3.36
N SER A 397 24.54 -14.44 -3.47
CA SER A 397 25.66 -13.65 -3.96
C SER A 397 25.44 -13.16 -5.40
N ALA A 398 24.86 -13.98 -6.27
CA ALA A 398 24.55 -13.57 -7.64
C ALA A 398 23.47 -12.47 -7.68
N THR A 399 22.42 -12.58 -6.87
CA THR A 399 21.36 -11.56 -6.77
C THR A 399 21.85 -10.26 -6.13
N LEU A 400 22.78 -10.33 -5.18
CA LEU A 400 23.44 -9.14 -4.63
C LEU A 400 24.26 -8.42 -5.71
N ALA A 401 25.00 -9.16 -6.54
CA ALA A 401 25.78 -8.60 -7.63
C ALA A 401 24.91 -7.91 -8.70
N THR A 402 23.75 -8.48 -9.05
CA THR A 402 22.80 -7.82 -9.98
C THR A 402 22.25 -6.50 -9.43
N ASN A 403 22.20 -6.36 -8.11
CA ASN A 403 21.80 -5.13 -7.42
C ASN A 403 22.99 -4.22 -7.06
N GLY A 404 24.17 -4.48 -7.65
CA GLY A 404 25.38 -3.68 -7.46
C GLY A 404 26.04 -3.83 -6.09
N THR A 405 25.67 -4.82 -5.29
CA THR A 405 26.21 -5.03 -3.94
C THR A 405 27.31 -6.08 -3.96
N ALA A 406 28.51 -5.71 -3.48
CA ALA A 406 29.62 -6.65 -3.37
C ALA A 406 29.38 -7.66 -2.24
N SER A 407 29.68 -8.93 -2.51
CA SER A 407 29.55 -9.99 -1.50
C SER A 407 30.69 -11.01 -1.58
N THR A 408 31.04 -11.58 -0.42
CA THR A 408 31.96 -12.71 -0.28
C THR A 408 31.25 -13.89 0.37
N ILE A 409 31.69 -15.12 0.10
CA ILE A 409 31.20 -16.32 0.77
C ILE A 409 32.36 -16.89 1.60
N SER A 410 32.15 -17.05 2.91
CA SER A 410 33.13 -17.52 3.88
C SER A 410 32.61 -18.75 4.63
N ASP A 411 33.53 -19.56 5.14
CA ASP A 411 33.22 -20.67 6.03
C ASP A 411 33.26 -20.25 7.50
N PHE A 412 32.87 -21.15 8.41
CA PHE A 412 32.96 -20.93 9.86
C PHE A 412 34.42 -21.06 10.36
N LYS A 413 35.30 -20.19 9.88
CA LYS A 413 36.66 -20.01 10.39
C LYS A 413 36.83 -18.61 10.97
N LEU A 414 37.53 -18.53 12.10
CA LEU A 414 37.88 -17.26 12.73
C LEU A 414 38.72 -16.41 11.76
N SER A 415 38.21 -15.23 11.44
CA SER A 415 38.86 -14.21 10.63
C SER A 415 38.61 -12.84 11.24
N THR A 416 39.34 -11.81 10.81
CA THR A 416 39.12 -10.44 11.30
C THR A 416 37.76 -9.94 10.83
N THR A 417 36.86 -9.69 11.78
CA THR A 417 35.53 -9.14 11.53
C THR A 417 35.62 -7.66 11.17
N SER A 418 34.95 -7.27 10.07
CA SER A 418 34.90 -5.89 9.61
C SER A 418 33.65 -5.21 10.17
N HIS A 419 33.83 -4.03 10.77
CA HIS A 419 32.72 -3.22 11.28
C HIS A 419 31.89 -2.54 10.16
N ASP A 420 32.41 -2.52 8.92
CA ASP A 420 31.80 -1.85 7.76
C ASP A 420 31.12 -2.82 6.80
N SER A 421 30.88 -4.07 7.22
CA SER A 421 30.18 -5.08 6.42
C SER A 421 28.95 -5.65 7.12
N ILE A 422 27.98 -6.08 6.33
CA ILE A 422 26.83 -6.86 6.81
C ILE A 422 27.22 -8.34 6.78
N HIS A 423 27.13 -9.03 7.91
CA HIS A 423 27.37 -10.47 7.98
C HIS A 423 26.06 -11.24 7.85
N VAL A 424 25.92 -12.08 6.82
CA VAL A 424 24.73 -12.90 6.59
C VAL A 424 25.03 -14.34 6.93
N ILE A 425 24.47 -14.84 8.03
CA ILE A 425 24.67 -16.20 8.51
C ILE A 425 23.57 -17.07 7.93
N ILE A 426 23.93 -18.13 7.21
CA ILE A 426 23.00 -19.13 6.68
C ILE A 426 23.20 -20.42 7.48
N ASP A 427 22.21 -20.72 8.32
CA ASP A 427 22.24 -21.79 9.31
C ASP A 427 21.28 -22.93 8.93
N GLU A 428 21.78 -24.17 8.99
CA GLU A 428 20.97 -25.38 8.77
C GLU A 428 20.20 -25.69 10.06
N GLY A 429 18.90 -25.49 10.04
CA GLY A 429 18.04 -25.66 11.19
C GLY A 429 18.00 -27.08 11.77
N SER A 430 18.27 -28.09 10.93
CA SER A 430 18.39 -29.49 11.36
C SER A 430 19.75 -29.82 12.01
N ASN A 431 20.75 -28.95 11.85
CA ASN A 431 22.08 -29.06 12.45
C ASN A 431 22.60 -27.66 12.87
N PRO A 432 21.99 -27.04 13.88
CA PRO A 432 22.21 -25.63 14.19
C PRO A 432 23.69 -25.34 14.48
N VAL A 433 24.19 -24.23 13.96
CA VAL A 433 25.58 -23.77 14.16
C VAL A 433 25.98 -23.64 15.63
N LEU A 434 25.01 -23.42 16.52
CA LEU A 434 25.22 -23.27 17.97
C LEU A 434 25.58 -24.59 18.69
N THR A 435 25.33 -25.74 18.06
CA THR A 435 25.60 -27.06 18.66
C THR A 435 27.04 -27.53 18.45
N ASP A 436 27.75 -26.95 17.48
CA ASP A 436 29.14 -27.27 17.18
C ASP A 436 30.10 -26.24 17.84
N PRO A 437 31.09 -26.68 18.63
CA PRO A 437 31.97 -25.77 19.35
C PRO A 437 32.80 -24.82 18.47
N ILE A 438 33.18 -25.26 17.26
CA ILE A 438 34.00 -24.46 16.34
C ILE A 438 33.13 -23.39 15.69
N ARG A 439 31.95 -23.77 15.18
CA ARG A 439 30.98 -22.84 14.60
C ARG A 439 30.49 -21.84 15.65
N PHE A 440 30.20 -22.29 16.87
CA PHE A 440 29.81 -21.43 17.98
C PHE A 440 30.87 -20.37 18.33
N ALA A 441 32.17 -20.72 18.30
CA ALA A 441 33.24 -19.76 18.56
C ALA A 441 33.26 -18.61 17.54
N VAL A 442 32.97 -18.89 16.26
CA VAL A 442 32.84 -17.88 15.21
C VAL A 442 31.62 -17.00 15.44
N ILE A 443 30.46 -17.60 15.74
CA ILE A 443 29.23 -16.85 16.05
C ILE A 443 29.43 -15.92 17.25
N LYS A 444 30.13 -16.38 18.29
CA LYS A 444 30.46 -15.58 19.46
C LYS A 444 31.35 -14.40 19.10
N GLU A 445 32.38 -14.61 18.27
CA GLU A 445 33.26 -13.52 17.81
C GLU A 445 32.46 -12.48 17.02
N LEU A 446 31.59 -12.91 16.09
CA LEU A 446 30.73 -12.03 15.32
C LEU A 446 29.78 -11.24 16.23
N ALA A 447 29.12 -11.89 17.19
CA ALA A 447 28.20 -11.21 18.10
C ALA A 447 28.90 -10.18 19.01
N LEU A 448 30.20 -10.36 19.29
CA LEU A 448 30.99 -9.42 20.10
C LEU A 448 31.53 -8.25 19.26
N ASN A 449 31.95 -8.51 18.02
CA ASN A 449 32.73 -7.54 17.23
C ASN A 449 31.98 -6.95 16.03
N ALA A 450 31.00 -7.66 15.45
CA ALA A 450 30.25 -7.13 14.31
C ALA A 450 29.22 -6.06 14.72
N THR A 451 28.92 -5.17 13.79
CA THR A 451 27.88 -4.14 13.94
C THR A 451 26.55 -4.56 13.31
N HIS A 452 26.60 -5.38 12.25
CA HIS A 452 25.44 -5.75 11.44
C HIS A 452 25.44 -7.25 11.12
N ILE A 453 24.42 -7.95 11.60
CA ILE A 453 24.25 -9.39 11.35
C ILE A 453 22.81 -9.66 10.91
N LEU A 454 22.65 -10.38 9.79
CA LEU A 454 21.41 -11.06 9.43
C LEU A 454 21.60 -12.57 9.64
N TRP A 455 20.84 -13.17 10.55
CA TRP A 455 20.83 -14.61 10.77
C TRP A 455 19.63 -15.24 10.09
N VAL A 456 19.85 -16.11 9.12
CA VAL A 456 18.81 -16.89 8.44
C VAL A 456 18.91 -18.34 8.86
N SER A 457 17.87 -18.86 9.50
CA SER A 457 17.80 -20.26 9.91
C SER A 457 16.69 -20.97 9.14
N MET A 458 17.02 -22.05 8.42
CA MET A 458 16.11 -22.78 7.54
C MET A 458 16.41 -24.28 7.53
N ARG A 459 15.41 -25.13 7.28
CA ARG A 459 15.59 -26.58 7.10
C ARG A 459 15.44 -26.97 5.64
N TRP A 460 16.36 -27.79 5.13
CA TRP A 460 16.33 -28.25 3.74
C TRP A 460 15.55 -29.56 3.54
N ASP A 461 15.29 -30.31 4.62
CA ASP A 461 14.69 -31.65 4.59
C ASP A 461 13.15 -31.65 4.54
N GLY A 462 12.49 -30.51 4.75
CA GLY A 462 11.02 -30.38 4.72
C GLY A 462 10.27 -31.17 5.80
N ALA A 463 10.98 -31.78 6.77
CA ALA A 463 10.38 -32.67 7.76
C ALA A 463 9.89 -31.92 9.01
N ASN A 464 8.60 -31.57 9.05
CA ASN A 464 7.95 -31.14 10.29
C ASN A 464 7.52 -32.36 11.11
N ALA A 465 8.40 -32.82 12.00
CA ALA A 465 7.98 -33.59 13.18
C ALA A 465 8.97 -33.56 14.35
N ALA A 466 10.23 -33.14 14.15
CA ALA A 466 11.21 -33.16 15.22
C ALA A 466 11.98 -31.83 15.31
N SER A 467 11.67 -31.12 16.41
CA SER A 467 12.40 -30.04 17.10
C SER A 467 12.11 -28.57 16.75
N GLU A 468 10.90 -28.09 17.08
CA GLU A 468 10.71 -26.65 17.40
C GLU A 468 11.75 -26.14 18.42
N SER A 469 12.30 -27.02 19.27
CA SER A 469 13.34 -26.70 20.27
C SER A 469 14.67 -26.24 19.70
N ASP A 470 15.08 -26.74 18.52
CA ASP A 470 16.44 -26.53 18.02
C ASP A 470 16.55 -25.19 17.27
N MET A 471 15.49 -24.80 16.54
CA MET A 471 15.35 -23.47 15.94
C MET A 471 15.15 -22.36 16.98
N ASP A 472 14.60 -22.73 18.13
CA ASP A 472 14.45 -21.86 19.30
C ASP A 472 15.82 -21.42 19.85
N MET A 473 16.89 -22.21 19.67
CA MET A 473 18.23 -21.85 20.15
C MET A 473 18.75 -20.59 19.45
N ALA A 474 18.62 -20.49 18.13
CA ALA A 474 19.02 -19.30 17.38
C ALA A 474 18.20 -18.09 17.81
N THR A 475 16.87 -18.24 17.95
CA THR A 475 15.99 -17.17 18.43
C THR A 475 16.38 -16.69 19.83
N ARG A 476 16.69 -17.60 20.75
CA ARG A 476 17.13 -17.26 22.12
C ARG A 476 18.49 -16.57 22.12
N PHE A 477 19.46 -17.11 21.38
CA PHE A 477 20.79 -16.52 21.26
C PHE A 477 20.72 -15.09 20.72
N THR A 478 20.00 -14.87 19.63
CA THR A 478 19.90 -13.56 19.01
C THR A 478 19.27 -12.50 19.92
N ARG A 479 18.24 -12.86 20.70
CA ARG A 479 17.66 -11.98 21.72
C ARG A 479 18.66 -11.61 22.82
N VAL A 480 19.43 -12.58 23.31
CA VAL A 480 20.45 -12.35 24.34
C VAL A 480 21.58 -11.49 23.79
N ALA A 481 22.10 -11.83 22.61
CA ALA A 481 23.19 -11.08 21.95
C ALA A 481 22.82 -9.61 21.72
N ARG A 482 21.59 -9.32 21.27
CA ARG A 482 21.08 -7.94 21.14
C ARG A 482 21.03 -7.20 22.47
N LYS A 483 20.69 -7.90 23.56
CA LYS A 483 20.61 -7.30 24.89
C LYS A 483 22.01 -7.07 25.51
N GLU A 484 22.96 -7.93 25.19
CA GLU A 484 24.33 -7.84 25.72
C GLU A 484 25.23 -6.90 24.92
N ASN A 485 24.92 -6.67 23.64
CA ASN A 485 25.67 -5.76 22.76
C ASN A 485 24.74 -4.73 22.12
N GLU A 486 24.63 -3.54 22.73
CA GLU A 486 23.78 -2.45 22.24
C GLU A 486 24.22 -1.90 20.87
N SER A 487 25.49 -2.08 20.49
CA SER A 487 26.01 -1.63 19.19
C SER A 487 25.68 -2.59 18.04
N LEU A 488 25.23 -3.80 18.36
CA LEU A 488 24.95 -4.85 17.40
C LEU A 488 23.50 -4.77 16.89
N LYS A 489 23.36 -4.52 15.59
CA LYS A 489 22.11 -4.74 14.88
C LYS A 489 22.05 -6.18 14.35
N LEU A 490 21.50 -7.08 15.17
CA LEU A 490 21.26 -8.48 14.79
C LEU A 490 19.78 -8.68 14.43
N VAL A 491 19.52 -8.95 13.16
CA VAL A 491 18.19 -9.31 12.62
C VAL A 491 18.14 -10.81 12.37
N SER A 492 17.04 -11.48 12.72
CA SER A 492 16.87 -12.92 12.48
C SER A 492 15.66 -13.22 11.60
N LEU A 493 15.82 -14.13 10.65
CA LEU A 493 14.75 -14.73 9.84
C LEU A 493 14.69 -16.24 10.12
N LEU A 494 13.53 -16.69 10.59
CA LEU A 494 13.22 -18.09 10.79
C LEU A 494 12.27 -18.60 9.70
N VAL A 495 12.69 -19.59 8.91
CA VAL A 495 11.89 -20.17 7.84
C VAL A 495 11.15 -21.42 8.35
N LYS A 496 9.82 -21.34 8.49
CA LYS A 496 8.93 -22.43 8.92
C LYS A 496 7.98 -22.85 7.78
N GLN A 497 8.48 -23.60 6.79
CA GLN A 497 7.66 -24.09 5.69
C GLN A 497 8.09 -25.49 5.23
N GLU A 498 7.10 -26.32 4.91
CA GLU A 498 7.32 -27.61 4.22
C GLU A 498 7.64 -27.32 2.76
N HIS A 499 8.88 -27.63 2.35
CA HIS A 499 9.41 -27.36 1.01
C HIS A 499 9.35 -25.89 0.59
N PRO A 500 10.20 -25.02 1.18
CA PRO A 500 10.15 -23.61 0.84
C PRO A 500 10.59 -23.34 -0.61
N SER A 501 9.92 -22.39 -1.25
CA SER A 501 10.35 -21.85 -2.54
C SER A 501 11.62 -21.01 -2.35
N LEU A 502 12.78 -21.53 -2.74
CA LEU A 502 14.06 -20.82 -2.62
C LEU A 502 14.05 -19.43 -3.26
N PRO A 503 13.44 -19.23 -4.45
CA PRO A 503 13.30 -17.89 -5.02
C PRO A 503 12.49 -16.94 -4.12
N GLU A 504 11.45 -17.42 -3.43
CA GLU A 504 10.67 -16.60 -2.50
C GLU A 504 11.46 -16.26 -1.24
N ILE A 505 12.16 -17.23 -0.63
CA ILE A 505 13.06 -16.95 0.51
C ILE A 505 14.10 -15.91 0.11
N LEU A 506 14.69 -16.06 -1.08
CA LEU A 506 15.70 -15.13 -1.57
C LEU A 506 15.13 -13.71 -1.70
N GLN A 507 13.91 -13.56 -2.21
CA GLN A 507 13.22 -12.26 -2.24
C GLN A 507 12.98 -11.70 -0.83
N VAL A 508 12.59 -12.55 0.12
CA VAL A 508 12.40 -12.15 1.53
C VAL A 508 13.72 -11.68 2.15
N ILE A 509 14.81 -12.44 1.99
CA ILE A 509 16.15 -12.07 2.49
C ILE A 509 16.61 -10.75 1.89
N MET A 510 16.48 -10.60 0.57
CA MET A 510 16.86 -9.35 -0.12
C MET A 510 16.07 -8.16 0.40
N ARG A 511 14.77 -8.34 0.67
CA ARG A 511 13.93 -7.29 1.26
C ARG A 511 14.34 -6.97 2.70
N ILE A 512 14.61 -7.98 3.54
CA ILE A 512 15.10 -7.77 4.91
C ILE A 512 16.43 -7.00 4.90
N LEU A 513 17.36 -7.37 4.02
CA LEU A 513 18.65 -6.69 3.85
C LEU A 513 18.45 -5.22 3.49
N GLU A 514 17.55 -4.95 2.55
CA GLU A 514 17.20 -3.60 2.15
C GLU A 514 16.62 -2.78 3.30
N ILE A 515 15.50 -3.24 3.90
CA ILE A 515 14.78 -2.47 4.92
C ILE A 515 15.54 -2.35 6.25
N SER A 516 16.37 -3.35 6.58
CA SER A 516 17.01 -3.44 7.88
C SER A 516 18.43 -2.91 7.90
N PHE A 517 19.16 -2.91 6.79
CA PHE A 517 20.58 -2.53 6.81
C PHE A 517 20.92 -1.42 5.82
N GLN A 518 20.21 -1.34 4.70
CA GLN A 518 20.56 -0.38 3.64
C GLN A 518 19.68 0.88 3.66
N GLN A 519 18.42 0.74 4.05
CA GLN A 519 17.48 1.85 4.17
C GLN A 519 17.43 2.36 5.61
N ASP A 520 17.70 3.63 5.79
CA ASP A 520 17.59 4.28 7.10
C ASP A 520 16.13 4.67 7.36
N ARG A 521 15.34 3.70 7.83
CA ARG A 521 13.92 3.90 8.16
C ARG A 521 13.69 4.46 9.58
N ALA A 522 14.69 4.50 10.46
CA ALA A 522 14.68 4.93 11.88
C ALA A 522 13.45 4.55 12.77
N PRO A 523 13.59 4.62 14.11
CA PRO A 523 14.20 3.57 14.94
C PRO A 523 13.49 2.20 14.91
N HIS A 524 12.41 2.02 14.16
CA HIS A 524 11.52 0.86 14.32
C HIS A 524 11.66 -0.17 13.19
N CYS A 525 12.88 -0.62 12.94
CA CYS A 525 13.09 -1.78 12.09
C CYS A 525 12.82 -3.05 12.91
N GLU A 526 12.16 -4.03 12.31
CA GLU A 526 11.92 -5.32 12.96
C GLU A 526 13.23 -6.10 13.05
N LEU A 527 13.44 -6.75 14.20
CA LEU A 527 14.67 -7.51 14.48
C LEU A 527 14.44 -9.01 14.37
N GLU A 528 13.19 -9.44 14.28
CA GLU A 528 12.78 -10.85 14.26
C GLU A 528 11.68 -11.03 13.21
N TYR A 529 11.91 -11.96 12.30
CA TYR A 529 10.99 -12.34 11.24
C TYR A 529 10.76 -13.85 11.26
N GLU A 530 9.52 -14.26 11.02
CA GLU A 530 9.15 -15.63 10.72
C GLU A 530 8.55 -15.68 9.31
N TYR A 531 9.05 -16.58 8.46
CA TYR A 531 8.44 -16.85 7.17
C TYR A 531 7.71 -18.19 7.20
N LYS A 532 6.41 -18.18 6.92
CA LYS A 532 5.54 -19.35 6.96
C LYS A 532 4.43 -19.21 5.92
N ASN A 533 4.18 -20.26 5.15
CA ASN A 533 3.11 -20.32 4.15
C ASN A 533 3.12 -19.14 3.15
N GLY A 534 4.30 -18.77 2.64
CA GLY A 534 4.44 -17.65 1.69
C GLY A 534 4.24 -16.25 2.31
N GLN A 535 4.22 -16.13 3.63
CA GLN A 535 3.97 -14.87 4.34
C GLN A 535 5.07 -14.61 5.38
N VAL A 536 5.35 -13.32 5.61
CA VAL A 536 6.32 -12.86 6.62
C VAL A 536 5.57 -12.27 7.81
N PHE A 537 5.97 -12.73 9.00
CA PHE A 537 5.39 -12.36 10.28
C PHE A 537 6.44 -11.77 11.21
N VAL A 538 5.98 -10.91 12.12
CA VAL A 538 6.79 -10.24 13.14
C VAL A 538 6.13 -10.40 14.51
N PRO A 539 6.91 -10.53 15.60
CA PRO A 539 6.36 -10.79 16.92
C PRO A 539 5.81 -9.51 17.57
N ARG A 540 4.72 -9.65 18.31
CA ARG A 540 4.09 -8.59 19.12
C ARG A 540 3.72 -9.12 20.49
N ILE A 541 3.89 -8.29 21.51
CA ILE A 541 3.50 -8.63 22.88
C ILE A 541 2.02 -8.31 23.04
N ALA A 542 1.20 -9.34 23.25
CA ALA A 542 -0.20 -9.19 23.59
C ALA A 542 -0.35 -9.01 25.11
N SER A 543 -0.95 -7.91 25.53
CA SER A 543 -1.46 -7.75 26.89
C SER A 543 -2.82 -8.44 26.99
N VAL A 544 -2.90 -9.56 27.71
CA VAL A 544 -4.16 -10.26 28.01
C VAL A 544 -4.95 -9.51 29.09
#